data_AF-A0A920M0C1-F1
#
_entry.id   AF-A0A920M0C1-F1
#
_cell.length_a   1.000
_cell.length_b   1.000
_cell.length_c   1.000
_cell.angle_alpha   90.00
_cell.angle_beta   90.00
_cell.angle_gamma   90.00
#
_symmetry.space_group_name_H-M   'P 1'
#
loop_
_entity.id
_entity.type
_entity.pdbx_description
1 polymer ?
#
loop_
_entity_poly.entity_id
_entity_poly.type
_entity_poly.pdbx_seq_one_letter_code
_entity_poly.pdbx_strand_id
1 'polypeptide(L)'
;MKKIILLTFAFTVIFSYQLKADNEILVNYSNIAEAKYKDALILAKEMHSSIEKFMNNTNESNFIAVKDSWLKARTIYQQTEVFRFGNPLVDDWEGKVNAWPLDEGLIDYVDNTNYYPSENDFSNFNVIANKKLKVEGELIDASVINP
;
A
#
# COMPACT_ATOMS: atom_id res chain seq x y z
N MET A 1 -3.19 -41.94 61.79
CA MET A 1 -2.26 -40.79 61.76
C MET A 1 -2.13 -40.32 60.32
N LYS A 2 -2.66 -39.13 60.00
CA LYS A 2 -2.74 -38.57 58.64
C LYS A 2 -1.39 -37.96 58.24
N LYS A 3 -0.79 -38.39 57.13
CA LYS A 3 0.34 -37.69 56.50
C LYS A 3 -0.21 -36.58 55.61
N ILE A 4 -0.11 -35.34 56.07
CA ILE A 4 -0.40 -34.15 55.25
C ILE A 4 0.91 -33.82 54.52
N ILE A 5 0.94 -34.07 53.21
CA ILE A 5 2.01 -33.64 52.33
C ILE A 5 1.69 -32.20 51.94
N LEU A 6 2.47 -31.26 52.47
CA LEU A 6 2.39 -29.84 52.13
C LEU A 6 3.09 -29.66 50.77
N LEU A 7 2.32 -29.52 49.69
CA LEU A 7 2.85 -29.10 48.39
C LEU A 7 3.05 -27.59 48.42
N THR A 8 4.30 -27.15 48.54
CA THR A 8 4.66 -25.73 48.41
C THR A 8 4.63 -25.35 46.93
N PHE A 9 3.57 -24.66 46.50
CA PHE A 9 3.48 -24.06 45.17
C PHE A 9 4.36 -22.79 45.17
N ALA A 10 5.57 -22.88 44.62
CA ALA A 10 6.39 -21.70 44.36
C ALA A 10 5.80 -20.96 43.16
N PHE A 11 5.06 -19.87 43.42
CA PHE A 11 4.54 -19.00 42.39
C PHE A 11 5.67 -18.07 41.93
N THR A 12 6.39 -18.47 40.88
CA THR A 12 7.38 -17.62 40.25
C THR A 12 6.65 -16.51 39.49
N VAL A 13 6.56 -15.33 40.11
CA VAL A 13 6.09 -14.12 39.42
C VAL A 13 7.18 -13.72 38.43
N ILE A 14 7.00 -14.10 37.16
CA ILE A 14 7.81 -13.58 36.06
C ILE A 14 7.33 -12.14 35.86
N PHE A 15 8.03 -11.18 36.47
CA PHE A 15 7.90 -9.78 36.08
C PHE A 15 8.50 -9.65 34.67
N SER A 16 7.63 -9.61 33.66
CA SER A 16 8.01 -9.11 32.35
C SER A 16 8.34 -7.64 32.50
N TYR A 17 9.63 -7.30 32.62
CA TYR A 17 10.07 -5.92 32.44
C TYR A 17 9.75 -5.54 30.99
N GLN A 18 8.65 -4.81 30.78
CA GLN A 18 8.54 -4.02 29.56
C GLN A 18 9.61 -2.94 29.66
N LEU A 19 10.71 -3.11 28.94
CA LEU A 19 11.65 -2.04 28.66
C LEU A 19 10.87 -0.94 27.94
N LYS A 20 10.48 0.08 28.69
CA LYS A 20 9.83 1.26 28.15
C LYS A 20 10.91 2.02 27.38
N ALA A 21 10.67 2.28 26.10
CA ALA A 21 11.57 3.12 25.32
C ALA A 21 11.72 4.49 25.99
N ASP A 22 12.92 5.05 25.93
CA ASP A 22 13.19 6.40 26.42
C ASP A 22 12.22 7.38 25.73
N ASN A 23 11.61 8.26 26.52
CA ASN A 23 10.65 9.24 26.03
C ASN A 23 11.29 10.16 24.97
N GLU A 24 12.57 10.52 25.12
CA GLU A 24 13.25 11.35 24.12
C GLU A 24 13.41 10.63 22.77
N ILE A 25 13.68 9.32 22.80
CA ILE A 25 13.76 8.49 21.59
C ILE A 25 12.39 8.42 20.90
N LEU A 26 11.32 8.22 21.67
CA LEU A 26 9.96 8.17 21.14
C LEU A 26 9.55 9.50 20.51
N VAL A 27 9.83 10.63 21.16
CA VAL A 27 9.56 11.96 20.63
C VAL A 27 10.34 12.19 19.33
N ASN A 28 11.62 11.85 19.29
CA ASN A 28 12.43 11.99 18.07
C ASN A 28 11.91 11.11 16.93
N TYR A 29 11.54 9.85 17.22
CA TYR A 29 10.92 8.96 16.24
C TYR A 29 9.64 9.55 15.66
N SER A 30 8.73 10.06 16.51
CA SER A 30 7.50 10.70 16.07
C SER A 30 7.75 11.96 15.22
N ASN A 31 8.73 12.78 15.59
CA ASN A 31 9.10 13.96 14.81
C ASN A 31 9.63 13.60 13.41
N ILE A 32 10.44 12.55 13.31
CA ILE A 32 10.95 12.04 12.02
C ILE A 32 9.77 11.53 11.18
N ALA A 33 8.89 10.71 11.76
CA ALA A 33 7.72 10.17 11.06
C ALA A 33 6.84 11.31 10.53
N GLU A 34 6.51 12.29 11.37
CA GLU A 34 5.71 13.45 10.97
C GLU A 34 6.37 14.23 9.83
N ALA A 35 7.67 14.50 9.91
CA ALA A 35 8.41 15.19 8.86
C ALA A 35 8.36 14.42 7.53
N LYS A 36 8.55 13.09 7.57
CA LYS A 36 8.50 12.24 6.36
C LYS A 36 7.12 12.18 5.74
N TYR A 37 6.06 12.08 6.54
CA TYR A 37 4.69 12.14 6.01
C TYR A 37 4.34 13.52 5.44
N LYS A 38 4.82 14.61 6.04
CA LYS A 38 4.65 15.97 5.48
C LYS A 38 5.33 16.10 4.12
N ASP A 39 6.57 15.64 4.01
CA ASP A 39 7.30 15.67 2.74
C ASP A 39 6.59 14.83 1.67
N ALA A 40 6.14 13.61 2.03
CA ALA A 40 5.38 12.75 1.12
C ALA A 40 4.07 13.42 0.64
N LEU A 41 3.35 14.10 1.54
CA LEU A 41 2.12 14.83 1.19
C LEU A 41 2.39 16.00 0.25
N ILE A 42 3.46 16.76 0.48
CA ILE A 42 3.84 17.88 -0.40
C ILE A 42 4.10 17.35 -1.82
N LEU A 43 4.92 16.32 -1.95
CA LEU A 43 5.26 15.75 -3.26
C LEU A 43 4.06 15.06 -3.93
N ALA A 44 3.15 14.45 -3.17
CA ALA A 44 1.91 13.91 -3.71
C ALA A 44 1.01 15.01 -4.31
N LYS A 45 0.93 16.19 -3.67
CA LYS A 45 0.19 17.35 -4.20
C LYS A 45 0.85 17.93 -5.45
N GLU A 46 2.19 18.00 -5.48
CA GLU A 46 2.93 18.40 -6.68
C GLU A 46 2.70 17.44 -7.83
N MET A 47 2.74 16.12 -7.57
CA MET A 47 2.42 15.09 -8.54
C MET A 47 0.97 15.20 -9.03
N HIS A 48 0.01 15.48 -8.14
CA HIS A 48 -1.38 15.71 -8.55
C HIS A 48 -1.50 16.89 -9.51
N SER A 49 -0.83 18.01 -9.20
CA SER A 49 -0.85 19.20 -10.05
C SER A 49 -0.19 18.95 -11.42
N SER A 50 0.87 18.13 -11.48
CA SER A 50 1.50 17.74 -12.76
C SER A 50 0.56 16.89 -13.61
N ILE A 51 -0.20 15.97 -12.98
CA ILE A 51 -1.23 15.16 -13.63
C ILE A 51 -2.34 16.05 -14.19
N GLU A 52 -2.88 16.97 -13.39
CA GLU A 52 -3.90 17.92 -13.86
C GLU A 52 -3.41 18.74 -15.06
N LYS A 53 -2.16 19.21 -15.01
CA LYS A 53 -1.55 19.94 -16.13
C LYS A 53 -1.45 19.07 -17.39
N PHE A 54 -1.06 17.81 -17.26
CA PHE A 54 -0.99 16.87 -18.38
C PHE A 54 -2.38 16.58 -18.97
N MET A 55 -3.39 16.36 -18.12
CA MET A 55 -4.78 16.14 -18.55
C MET A 55 -5.37 17.35 -19.29
N ASN A 56 -5.03 18.57 -18.86
CA ASN A 56 -5.49 19.79 -19.50
C ASN A 56 -4.73 20.14 -20.80
N ASN A 57 -3.51 19.65 -20.96
CA ASN A 57 -2.69 19.85 -22.14
C ASN A 57 -1.79 18.62 -22.39
N THR A 58 -2.34 17.65 -23.10
CA THR A 58 -1.68 16.37 -23.38
C THR A 58 -0.55 16.56 -24.39
N ASN A 59 0.69 16.53 -23.92
CA ASN A 59 1.89 16.53 -24.77
C ASN A 59 3.06 15.83 -24.05
N GLU A 60 4.11 15.49 -24.81
CA GLU A 60 5.26 14.73 -24.31
C GLU A 60 5.96 15.42 -23.14
N SER A 61 6.15 16.74 -23.20
CA SER A 61 6.82 17.48 -22.12
C SER A 61 6.05 17.42 -20.81
N ASN A 62 4.72 17.54 -20.86
CA ASN A 62 3.88 17.40 -19.67
C ASN A 62 3.83 15.94 -19.17
N PHE A 63 3.88 14.95 -20.06
CA PHE A 63 3.95 13.54 -19.67
C PHE A 63 5.27 13.21 -18.96
N ILE A 64 6.40 13.73 -19.44
CA ILE A 64 7.70 13.63 -18.77
C ILE A 64 7.64 14.27 -17.38
N ALA A 65 7.02 15.45 -17.25
CA ALA A 65 6.86 16.12 -15.96
C ALA A 65 6.05 15.27 -14.95
N VAL A 66 5.02 14.55 -15.41
CA VAL A 66 4.26 13.61 -14.57
C VAL A 66 5.17 12.48 -14.08
N LYS A 67 5.89 11.81 -14.99
CA LYS A 67 6.81 10.71 -14.64
C LYS A 67 7.87 11.14 -13.62
N ASP A 68 8.47 12.31 -13.82
CA ASP A 68 9.47 12.86 -12.91
C ASP A 68 8.89 13.18 -11.52
N SER A 69 7.69 13.75 -11.49
CA SER A 69 7.00 14.02 -10.21
C SER A 69 6.62 12.75 -9.46
N TRP A 70 6.22 11.69 -10.18
CA TRP A 70 5.94 10.38 -9.59
C TRP A 70 7.19 9.77 -8.97
N LEU A 71 8.34 9.80 -9.68
CA LEU A 71 9.61 9.27 -9.14
C LEU A 71 10.03 9.98 -7.86
N LYS A 72 9.88 11.31 -7.80
CA LYS A 72 10.15 12.11 -6.60
C LYS A 72 9.22 11.74 -5.45
N ALA A 73 7.91 11.72 -5.69
CA ALA A 73 6.92 11.37 -4.69
C ALA A 73 7.14 9.95 -4.16
N ARG A 74 7.40 8.99 -5.05
CA ARG A 74 7.66 7.59 -4.72
C ARG A 74 8.87 7.44 -3.80
N THR A 75 9.98 8.09 -4.14
CA THR A 75 11.23 8.00 -3.37
C THR A 75 11.05 8.42 -1.91
N ILE A 76 10.25 9.48 -1.66
CA ILE A 76 10.00 9.96 -0.31
C ILE A 76 8.92 9.13 0.40
N TYR A 77 7.85 8.74 -0.30
CA TYR A 77 6.82 7.85 0.25
C TYR A 77 7.42 6.54 0.79
N GLN A 78 8.34 5.91 0.05
CA GLN A 78 8.96 4.65 0.47
C GLN A 78 9.73 4.77 1.80
N GLN A 79 10.26 5.95 2.12
CA GLN A 79 10.91 6.20 3.41
C GLN A 79 9.92 6.20 4.57
N THR A 80 8.62 6.34 4.29
CA THR A 80 7.57 6.30 5.31
C THR A 80 7.17 4.89 5.72
N GLU A 81 7.53 3.86 4.93
CA GLU A 81 7.06 2.50 5.15
C GLU A 81 7.53 1.92 6.49
N VAL A 82 8.69 2.34 6.99
CA VAL A 82 9.21 1.93 8.30
C VAL A 82 8.33 2.40 9.47
N PHE A 83 7.50 3.42 9.27
CA PHE A 83 6.60 3.96 10.30
C PHE A 83 5.19 3.34 10.29
N ARG A 84 4.93 2.39 9.38
CA ARG A 84 3.66 1.64 9.34
C ARG A 84 3.52 0.73 10.55
N PHE A 85 4.61 0.06 10.93
CA PHE A 85 4.60 -0.93 11.98
C PHE A 85 4.42 -0.26 13.34
N GLY A 86 3.30 -0.57 14.01
CA GLY A 86 2.92 0.08 15.27
C GLY A 86 2.00 1.29 15.10
N ASN A 87 1.58 1.61 13.86
CA ASN A 87 0.56 2.61 13.58
C ASN A 87 -0.58 1.99 12.74
N PRO A 88 -1.58 1.36 13.40
CA PRO A 88 -2.67 0.65 12.71
C PRO A 88 -3.42 1.53 11.71
N LEU A 89 -3.57 2.83 12.00
CA LEU A 89 -4.25 3.76 11.11
C LEU A 89 -3.51 3.95 9.78
N VAL A 90 -2.18 3.94 9.80
CA VAL A 90 -1.38 4.03 8.57
C VAL A 90 -1.43 2.71 7.83
N ASP A 91 -1.32 1.59 8.56
CA ASP A 91 -1.27 0.27 7.94
C ASP A 91 -2.58 -0.10 7.23
N ASP A 92 -3.72 0.20 7.87
CA ASP A 92 -5.06 0.02 7.27
C ASP A 92 -5.26 0.80 5.96
N TRP A 93 -4.51 1.90 5.79
CA TRP A 93 -4.58 2.75 4.58
C TRP A 93 -3.59 2.34 3.49
N GLU A 94 -2.57 1.55 3.78
CA GLU A 94 -1.46 1.35 2.84
C GLU A 94 -1.89 0.66 1.54
N GLY A 95 -2.79 -0.33 1.65
CA GLY A 95 -3.36 -1.00 0.48
C GLY A 95 -4.13 -0.07 -0.46
N LYS A 96 -4.54 1.12 -0.02
CA LYS A 96 -5.20 2.12 -0.88
C LYS A 96 -4.21 3.03 -1.61
N VAL A 97 -2.96 3.08 -1.17
CA VAL A 97 -1.94 4.01 -1.68
C VAL A 97 -0.90 3.26 -2.52
N ASN A 98 -0.58 2.02 -2.14
CA ASN A 98 0.54 1.26 -2.66
C ASN A 98 0.18 -0.22 -2.87
N ALA A 99 -1.03 -0.49 -3.34
CA ALA A 99 -1.43 -1.86 -3.69
C ALA A 99 -0.46 -2.49 -4.69
N TRP A 100 0.01 -3.69 -4.35
CA TRP A 100 0.73 -4.59 -5.24
C TRP A 100 0.52 -6.04 -4.78
N PRO A 101 0.23 -7.01 -5.67
CA PRO A 101 0.06 -6.87 -7.12
C PRO A 101 -1.20 -6.08 -7.50
N LEU A 102 -1.26 -5.64 -8.75
CA LEU A 102 -2.46 -5.06 -9.35
C LEU A 102 -3.27 -6.14 -10.07
N ASP A 103 -4.55 -5.89 -10.26
CA ASP A 103 -5.37 -6.67 -11.20
C ASP A 103 -5.53 -5.85 -12.49
N GLU A 104 -4.56 -5.98 -13.39
CA GLU A 104 -4.44 -5.14 -14.59
C GLU A 104 -5.64 -5.28 -15.52
N GLY A 105 -6.33 -6.43 -15.49
CA GLY A 105 -7.54 -6.65 -16.27
C GLY A 105 -8.69 -5.70 -15.90
N LEU A 106 -8.68 -5.13 -14.71
CA LEU A 106 -9.66 -4.15 -14.22
C LEU A 106 -9.29 -2.68 -14.53
N ILE A 107 -8.17 -2.43 -15.22
CA ILE A 107 -7.75 -1.09 -15.61
C ILE A 107 -8.27 -0.79 -17.04
N ASP A 108 -8.93 0.37 -17.21
CA ASP A 108 -9.63 0.77 -18.44
C ASP A 108 -8.75 0.78 -19.70
N TYR A 109 -7.45 1.00 -19.53
CA TYR A 109 -6.47 0.85 -20.60
C TYR A 109 -5.19 0.20 -20.05
N VAL A 110 -4.90 -1.00 -20.54
CA VAL A 110 -3.52 -1.53 -20.60
C VAL A 110 -3.04 -1.29 -22.02
N ASP A 111 -1.83 -0.76 -22.17
CA ASP A 111 -1.16 -0.70 -23.47
C ASP A 111 -1.16 -2.11 -24.07
N ASN A 112 -1.62 -2.25 -25.31
CA ASN A 112 -1.79 -3.54 -25.99
C ASN A 112 -0.46 -4.19 -26.39
N THR A 113 0.66 -3.62 -25.95
CA THR A 113 1.92 -4.34 -25.84
C THR A 113 1.66 -5.69 -25.20
N ASN A 114 2.23 -6.76 -25.76
CA ASN A 114 2.03 -8.15 -25.34
C ASN A 114 2.57 -8.42 -23.92
N TYR A 115 2.07 -7.71 -22.92
CA TYR A 115 2.41 -7.84 -21.51
C TYR A 115 1.49 -8.88 -20.89
N TYR A 116 2.06 -10.08 -20.68
CA TYR A 116 1.39 -11.20 -20.03
C TYR A 116 2.21 -11.54 -18.78
N PRO A 117 1.92 -10.90 -17.62
CA PRO A 117 2.54 -11.30 -16.38
C PRO A 117 2.13 -12.74 -16.06
N SER A 118 3.10 -13.56 -15.68
CA SER A 118 2.84 -14.95 -15.28
C SER A 118 1.93 -15.09 -14.06
N GLU A 119 1.77 -14.00 -13.32
CA GLU A 119 1.00 -13.88 -12.09
C GLU A 119 -0.48 -13.57 -12.36
N ASN A 120 -0.84 -13.07 -13.55
CA ASN A 120 -2.21 -12.70 -13.90
C ASN A 120 -2.53 -13.05 -15.37
N ASP A 121 -3.09 -14.25 -15.59
CA ASP A 121 -3.54 -14.74 -16.89
C ASP A 121 -4.63 -13.86 -17.54
N PHE A 122 -5.28 -13.00 -16.74
CA PHE A 122 -6.37 -12.12 -17.15
C PHE A 122 -5.94 -10.66 -17.34
N SER A 123 -4.65 -10.34 -17.26
CA SER A 123 -4.11 -8.96 -17.33
C SER A 123 -4.59 -8.16 -18.56
N ASN A 124 -4.85 -8.85 -19.67
CA ASN A 124 -5.24 -8.25 -20.94
C ASN A 124 -6.75 -8.31 -21.23
N PHE A 125 -7.58 -8.76 -20.27
CA PHE A 125 -9.01 -8.94 -20.49
C PHE A 125 -9.76 -7.60 -20.63
N ASN A 126 -9.21 -6.51 -20.09
CA ASN A 126 -9.83 -5.17 -20.05
C ASN A 126 -11.34 -5.27 -19.82
N VAL A 127 -11.70 -5.74 -18.63
CA VAL A 127 -13.08 -6.02 -18.20
C VAL A 127 -13.94 -4.75 -18.30
N ILE A 128 -13.33 -3.57 -18.10
CA ILE A 128 -14.00 -2.27 -18.18
C ILE A 128 -14.50 -1.98 -19.60
N ALA A 129 -13.69 -2.23 -20.63
CA ALA A 129 -14.07 -2.00 -22.02
C ALA A 129 -14.96 -3.12 -22.61
N ASN A 130 -14.99 -4.30 -21.99
CA ASN A 130 -15.61 -5.50 -22.56
C ASN A 130 -16.73 -6.07 -21.69
N LYS A 131 -17.98 -5.94 -22.15
CA LYS A 131 -19.16 -6.52 -21.47
C LYS A 131 -19.25 -8.05 -21.55
N LYS A 132 -18.44 -8.69 -22.40
CA LYS A 132 -18.41 -10.14 -22.56
C LYS A 132 -16.97 -10.60 -22.66
N LEU A 133 -16.60 -11.55 -21.81
CA LEU A 133 -15.26 -12.10 -21.74
C LEU A 133 -15.31 -13.60 -21.98
N LYS A 134 -14.27 -14.14 -22.63
CA LYS A 134 -14.14 -15.58 -22.82
C LYS A 134 -13.10 -16.11 -21.83
N VAL A 135 -13.55 -16.77 -20.77
CA VAL A 135 -12.70 -17.39 -19.75
C VAL A 135 -12.82 -18.90 -19.89
N GLU A 136 -11.70 -19.61 -20.10
CA GLU A 136 -11.66 -21.07 -20.22
C GLU A 136 -12.63 -21.70 -21.26
N GLY A 137 -13.03 -20.93 -22.27
CA GLY A 137 -13.98 -21.38 -23.29
C GLY A 137 -15.43 -20.94 -23.04
N GLU A 138 -15.76 -20.48 -21.83
CA GLU A 138 -17.08 -19.98 -21.45
C GLU A 138 -17.18 -18.46 -21.65
N LEU A 139 -18.38 -17.99 -22.03
CA LEU A 139 -18.67 -16.56 -22.14
C LEU A 139 -19.25 -16.06 -20.83
N ILE A 140 -18.54 -15.13 -20.19
CA ILE A 140 -18.95 -14.45 -18.96
C ILE A 140 -19.53 -13.07 -19.31
N ASP A 141 -20.67 -12.73 -18.70
CA ASP A 141 -21.26 -11.39 -18.77
C ASP A 141 -20.60 -10.49 -17.70
N ALA A 142 -19.84 -9.50 -18.16
CA ALA A 142 -19.15 -8.51 -17.34
C ALA A 142 -19.85 -7.13 -17.37
N SER A 143 -21.12 -7.08 -17.78
CA SER A 143 -21.89 -5.81 -17.80
C SER A 143 -22.16 -5.22 -16.41
N VAL A 144 -22.00 -6.02 -15.35
CA VAL A 144 -22.04 -5.59 -13.96
C VAL A 144 -20.82 -6.15 -13.24
N ILE A 145 -19.93 -5.26 -12.80
CA ILE A 145 -18.77 -5.60 -11.97
C ILE A 145 -19.11 -5.20 -10.54
N ASN A 146 -19.34 -6.18 -9.66
CA ASN A 146 -19.57 -5.93 -8.24
C ASN A 146 -18.25 -6.08 -7.43
N PRO A 147 -18.05 -5.27 -6.37
CA PRO A 147 -16.96 -5.47 -5.43
C PRO A 147 -17.08 -6.77 -4.63
#